data_AF-A0A382LC96-F1
#
_entry.id   AF-A0A382LC96-F1
#
_cell.length_a   1.000
_cell.length_b   1.000
_cell.length_c   1.000
_cell.angle_alpha   90.00
_cell.angle_beta   90.00
_cell.angle_gamma   90.00
#
_symmetry.space_group_name_H-M   'P 1'
#
loop_
_entity.id
_entity.type
_entity.pdbx_description
1 polymer ?
#
loop_
_entity_poly.entity_id
_entity_poly.type
_entity_poly.pdbx_seq_one_letter_code
_entity_poly.pdbx_strand_id
1 'polypeptide(L)'
;MINDNRFKSFYSDMITCTRCTRLVSFREKIATEKRKQYINEEYWGKPVPGYGDINAKILFVGLAPAAHGGNRTGRVFTGDKSADFLMKCMHYTGLANQKNSDYRDDGLKLKNAYMTAMLKCVPPGDKPTAGELKTCFSYFNKEMELLKNLKTIVALGKIAFDGTLKY
;
A
#
# COMPACT_ATOMS: atom_id res chain seq x y z
N MET A 1 -2.19 -11.32 -9.11
CA MET A 1 -2.05 -10.14 -9.99
C MET A 1 -3.43 -9.62 -10.33
N ILE A 2 -3.64 -8.31 -10.21
CA ILE A 2 -4.87 -7.66 -10.67
C ILE A 2 -4.88 -7.71 -12.21
N ASN A 3 -5.72 -8.58 -12.78
CA ASN A 3 -5.80 -8.73 -14.25
C ASN A 3 -6.88 -7.86 -14.89
N ASP A 4 -7.36 -6.85 -14.17
CA ASP A 4 -8.40 -5.91 -14.61
C ASP A 4 -7.78 -4.65 -15.23
N ASN A 5 -8.17 -4.32 -16.45
CA ASN A 5 -7.61 -3.21 -17.22
C ASN A 5 -7.82 -1.84 -16.55
N ARG A 6 -8.90 -1.67 -15.76
CA ARG A 6 -9.19 -0.40 -15.06
C ARG A 6 -8.16 -0.14 -13.97
N PHE A 7 -7.84 -1.18 -13.18
CA PHE A 7 -6.81 -1.10 -12.15
C PHE A 7 -5.41 -0.95 -12.77
N LYS A 8 -5.12 -1.64 -13.87
CA LYS A 8 -3.83 -1.51 -14.57
C LYS A 8 -3.60 -0.07 -15.05
N SER A 9 -4.59 0.52 -15.73
CA SER A 9 -4.53 1.91 -16.19
C SER A 9 -4.42 2.87 -15.00
N PHE A 10 -5.28 2.73 -13.99
CA PHE A 10 -5.24 3.56 -12.79
C PHE A 10 -3.88 3.56 -12.10
N TYR A 11 -3.29 2.38 -11.89
CA TYR A 11 -1.99 2.29 -11.24
C TYR A 11 -0.83 2.71 -12.13
N SER A 12 -0.88 2.47 -13.44
CA SER A 12 0.12 2.99 -14.37
C SER A 12 0.24 4.51 -14.27
N ASP A 13 -0.89 5.21 -14.18
CA ASP A 13 -0.91 6.65 -13.98
C ASP A 13 -0.45 7.04 -12.58
N MET A 14 -0.94 6.33 -11.55
CA MET A 14 -0.63 6.65 -10.15
C MET A 14 0.87 6.54 -9.85
N ILE A 15 1.57 5.52 -10.37
CA ILE A 15 2.97 5.27 -10.03
C ILE A 15 3.94 6.31 -10.60
N THR A 16 3.49 7.17 -11.53
CA THR A 16 4.29 8.29 -12.05
C THR A 16 4.08 9.58 -11.24
N CYS A 17 3.21 9.58 -10.22
CA CYS A 17 2.90 10.78 -9.47
C CYS A 17 4.10 11.39 -8.73
N THR A 18 4.28 12.70 -8.94
CA THR A 18 5.32 13.54 -8.31
C THR A 18 4.77 14.75 -7.54
N ARG A 19 3.45 14.81 -7.29
CA ARG A 19 2.75 15.98 -6.71
C ARG A 19 3.23 16.44 -5.32
N CYS A 20 3.95 15.61 -4.57
CA CYS A 20 4.40 15.94 -3.22
C CYS A 20 5.93 15.88 -3.14
N THR A 21 6.61 17.01 -3.38
CA THR A 21 8.08 17.09 -3.47
C THR A 21 8.79 16.45 -2.28
N ARG A 22 8.34 16.71 -1.04
CA ARG A 22 8.92 16.10 0.18
C ARG A 22 8.88 14.56 0.16
N LEU A 23 7.76 13.99 -0.29
CA LEU A 23 7.59 12.54 -0.37
C LEU A 23 8.38 11.93 -1.53
N VAL A 24 8.46 12.63 -2.66
CA VAL A 24 9.26 12.21 -3.83
C VAL A 24 10.74 12.15 -3.45
N SER A 25 11.28 13.25 -2.91
CA SER A 25 12.67 13.28 -2.47
C SER A 25 12.97 12.22 -1.41
N PHE A 26 12.04 11.97 -0.47
CA PHE A 26 12.25 10.97 0.57
C PHE A 26 12.20 9.54 0.05
N ARG A 27 11.20 9.18 -0.77
CA ARG A 27 11.06 7.80 -1.28
C ARG A 27 12.23 7.41 -2.19
N GLU A 28 12.74 8.37 -2.98
CA GLU A 28 13.89 8.20 -3.87
C GLU A 28 15.20 8.13 -3.08
N LYS A 29 15.38 9.01 -2.09
CA LYS A 29 16.52 8.93 -1.16
C LYS A 29 16.61 7.56 -0.50
N ILE A 30 15.50 7.01 -0.03
CA ILE A 30 15.50 5.69 0.61
C ILE A 30 15.76 4.56 -0.40
N ALA A 31 15.37 4.74 -1.67
CA ALA A 31 15.66 3.79 -2.73
C ALA A 31 17.15 3.77 -3.13
N THR A 32 17.88 4.86 -2.93
CA THR A 32 19.33 4.96 -3.19
C THR A 32 20.17 4.69 -1.94
N GLU A 33 19.85 5.30 -0.80
CA GLU A 33 20.50 5.12 0.51
C GLU A 33 19.91 3.91 1.26
N LYS A 34 20.19 2.72 0.75
CA LYS A 34 19.63 1.46 1.24
C LYS A 34 20.26 1.04 2.57
N ARG A 35 19.50 0.30 3.39
CA ARG A 35 20.07 -0.39 4.57
C ARG A 35 21.04 -1.47 4.12
N LYS A 36 22.08 -1.74 4.92
CA LYS A 36 23.05 -2.81 4.68
C LYS A 36 22.40 -4.15 4.33
N GLN A 37 21.34 -4.53 5.06
CA GLN A 37 20.59 -5.77 4.85
C GLN A 37 19.90 -5.88 3.47
N TYR A 38 19.66 -4.75 2.78
CA TYR A 38 18.95 -4.68 1.49
C TYR A 38 19.78 -4.01 0.40
N ILE A 39 21.11 -3.94 0.57
CA ILE A 39 21.99 -3.12 -0.29
C ILE A 39 21.96 -3.57 -1.76
N ASN A 40 21.81 -4.87 -1.98
CA ASN A 40 21.79 -5.49 -3.31
C ASN A 40 20.39 -5.57 -3.94
N GLU A 41 19.35 -5.11 -3.24
CA GLU A 41 17.98 -5.14 -3.77
C GLU A 41 17.67 -3.90 -4.62
N GLU A 42 16.92 -4.07 -5.69
CA GLU A 42 16.31 -2.94 -6.38
C GLU A 42 15.07 -2.46 -5.61
N TYR A 43 15.04 -1.18 -5.25
CA TYR A 43 13.92 -0.59 -4.50
C TYR A 43 12.86 -0.04 -5.45
N TRP A 44 11.60 -0.16 -5.06
CA TRP A 44 10.46 0.38 -5.80
C TRP A 44 10.50 1.91 -5.97
N GLY A 45 10.73 2.66 -4.88
CA GLY A 45 10.96 4.12 -4.94
C GLY A 45 9.82 4.97 -5.54
N LYS A 46 8.61 4.42 -5.63
CA LYS A 46 7.45 5.01 -6.32
C LYS A 46 6.20 4.94 -5.42
N PRO A 47 5.09 5.61 -5.78
CA PRO A 47 3.80 5.37 -5.13
C PRO A 47 3.47 3.87 -5.15
N VAL A 48 3.00 3.32 -4.03
CA VAL A 48 2.77 1.90 -3.85
C VAL A 48 1.30 1.59 -4.13
N PRO A 49 1.00 0.74 -5.12
CA PRO A 49 -0.35 0.26 -5.41
C PRO A 49 -1.00 -0.48 -4.23
N GLY A 50 -2.33 -0.44 -4.20
CA GLY A 50 -3.11 -1.41 -3.44
C GLY A 50 -2.92 -2.83 -3.98
N TYR A 51 -3.30 -3.81 -3.17
CA TYR A 51 -3.07 -5.21 -3.49
C TYR A 51 -4.18 -6.11 -2.94
N GLY A 52 -4.66 -7.04 -3.75
CA GLY A 52 -5.59 -8.08 -3.32
C GLY A 52 -6.60 -8.47 -4.39
N ASP A 53 -7.71 -9.02 -3.92
CA ASP A 53 -8.85 -9.41 -4.73
C ASP A 53 -9.67 -8.17 -5.14
N ILE A 54 -9.78 -7.91 -6.44
CA ILE A 54 -10.57 -6.76 -6.95
C ILE A 54 -12.07 -6.87 -6.65
N ASN A 55 -12.54 -8.08 -6.34
CA ASN A 55 -13.92 -8.36 -5.91
C ASN A 55 -14.03 -8.50 -4.39
N ALA A 56 -13.02 -8.05 -3.63
CA ALA A 56 -13.02 -8.12 -2.18
C ALA A 56 -14.27 -7.48 -1.56
N LYS A 57 -14.74 -8.09 -0.47
CA LYS A 57 -15.75 -7.52 0.41
C LYS A 57 -15.13 -6.82 1.62
N ILE A 58 -13.88 -7.15 1.96
CA ILE A 58 -13.16 -6.57 3.09
C ILE A 58 -11.97 -5.77 2.58
N LEU A 59 -11.87 -4.51 3.00
CA LEU A 59 -10.73 -3.64 2.73
C LEU A 59 -9.93 -3.40 4.01
N PHE A 60 -8.61 -3.57 3.95
CA PHE A 60 -7.68 -3.14 5.00
C PHE A 60 -7.00 -1.85 4.56
N VAL A 61 -7.09 -0.80 5.37
CA VAL A 61 -6.52 0.52 5.06
C VAL A 61 -5.47 0.89 6.10
N GLY A 62 -4.24 1.08 5.65
CA GLY A 62 -3.14 1.59 6.47
C GLY A 62 -2.88 3.08 6.27
N LEU A 63 -1.89 3.57 7.02
CA LEU A 63 -1.40 4.95 6.89
C LEU A 63 -0.67 5.18 5.57
N ALA A 64 0.50 4.57 5.41
CA ALA A 64 1.41 4.75 4.28
C ALA A 64 2.38 3.56 4.18
N PRO A 65 3.10 3.39 3.06
CA PRO A 65 4.18 2.41 2.95
C PRO A 65 5.33 2.70 3.92
N ALA A 66 5.95 1.65 4.46
CA ALA A 66 7.19 1.77 5.22
C ALA A 66 8.41 1.99 4.29
N ALA A 67 9.41 2.71 4.81
CA ALA A 67 10.65 3.07 4.08
C ALA A 67 11.38 1.86 3.47
N HIS A 68 11.48 0.75 4.21
CA HIS A 68 12.10 -0.48 3.71
C HIS A 68 11.12 -1.66 3.70
N GLY A 69 9.82 -1.37 3.71
CA GLY A 69 8.74 -2.31 3.40
C GLY A 69 8.21 -1.99 2.01
N GLY A 70 6.99 -1.46 1.91
CA GLY A 70 6.36 -1.14 0.62
C GLY A 70 7.17 -0.22 -0.31
N ASN A 71 7.97 0.73 0.20
CA ASN A 71 8.83 1.56 -0.65
C ASN A 71 10.03 0.79 -1.25
N ARG A 72 10.40 -0.33 -0.64
CA ARG A 72 11.38 -1.28 -1.17
C ARG A 72 10.71 -2.28 -2.11
N THR A 73 9.67 -2.95 -1.62
CA THR A 73 9.06 -4.12 -2.27
C THR A 73 8.05 -3.78 -3.36
N GLY A 74 7.48 -2.57 -3.34
CA GLY A 74 6.46 -2.14 -4.29
C GLY A 74 5.07 -2.76 -4.05
N ARG A 75 4.85 -3.39 -2.90
CA ARG A 75 3.55 -3.92 -2.48
C ARG A 75 3.21 -3.43 -1.07
N VAL A 76 1.97 -2.97 -0.87
CA VAL A 76 1.51 -2.51 0.45
C VAL A 76 1.54 -3.66 1.46
N PHE A 77 1.88 -3.39 2.72
CA PHE A 77 2.07 -4.40 3.78
C PHE A 77 2.95 -5.57 3.33
N THR A 78 4.19 -5.29 2.92
CA THR A 78 5.16 -6.29 2.44
C THR A 78 6.58 -5.90 2.85
N GLY A 79 7.32 -6.84 3.44
CA GLY A 79 8.76 -6.68 3.72
C GLY A 79 9.12 -5.85 4.96
N ASP A 80 8.19 -5.69 5.90
CA ASP A 80 8.44 -5.05 7.20
C ASP A 80 7.67 -5.74 8.34
N LYS A 81 8.03 -5.43 9.60
CA LYS A 81 7.44 -6.10 10.77
C LYS A 81 5.93 -5.88 10.94
N SER A 82 5.41 -4.73 10.49
CA SER A 82 3.98 -4.45 10.59
C SER A 82 3.18 -5.29 9.59
N ALA A 83 3.74 -5.50 8.40
CA ALA A 83 3.23 -6.44 7.41
C ALA A 83 3.20 -7.88 7.96
N ASP A 84 4.27 -8.33 8.63
CA ASP A 84 4.36 -9.70 9.17
C ASP A 84 3.21 -10.03 10.11
N PHE A 85 2.83 -9.10 10.99
CA PHE A 85 1.72 -9.31 11.90
C PHE A 85 0.39 -9.42 11.15
N LEU A 86 0.11 -8.47 10.25
CA LEU A 86 -1.12 -8.48 9.46
C LEU A 86 -1.26 -9.76 8.63
N MET A 87 -0.20 -10.19 7.95
CA MET A 87 -0.22 -11.39 7.11
C MET A 87 -0.46 -12.67 7.90
N LYS A 88 0.12 -12.80 9.10
CA LYS A 88 -0.18 -13.91 10.00
C LYS A 88 -1.66 -13.95 10.38
N CYS A 89 -2.26 -12.81 10.72
CA CYS A 89 -3.70 -12.72 11.02
C CYS A 89 -4.56 -13.04 9.79
N MET A 90 -4.21 -12.53 8.61
CA MET A 90 -4.95 -12.78 7.38
C MET A 90 -4.87 -14.25 6.96
N HIS A 91 -3.71 -14.90 7.12
CA HIS A 91 -3.58 -16.32 6.89
C HIS A 91 -4.39 -17.15 7.88
N TYR A 92 -4.30 -16.82 9.18
CA TYR A 92 -5.07 -17.50 10.24
C TYR A 92 -6.58 -17.43 10.00
N THR A 93 -7.07 -16.32 9.45
CA THR A 93 -8.49 -16.11 9.13
C THR A 93 -8.90 -16.63 7.74
N GLY A 94 -7.98 -17.25 6.98
CA GLY A 94 -8.25 -17.77 5.64
C GLY A 94 -8.38 -16.69 4.54
N LEU A 95 -8.00 -15.45 4.82
CA LEU A 95 -8.00 -14.32 3.89
C LEU A 95 -6.73 -14.28 3.02
N ALA A 96 -5.65 -14.95 3.43
CA ALA A 96 -4.40 -15.08 2.67
C ALA A 96 -3.99 -16.55 2.51
N ASN A 97 -3.37 -16.90 1.38
CA ASN A 97 -2.89 -18.26 1.10
C ASN A 97 -1.56 -18.61 1.82
N GLN A 98 -0.87 -17.63 2.38
CA GLN A 98 0.41 -17.80 3.06
C GLN A 98 0.53 -16.78 4.20
N LYS A 99 1.41 -17.07 5.17
CA LYS A 99 1.58 -16.28 6.40
C LYS A 99 2.57 -15.12 6.29
N ASN A 100 3.22 -14.97 5.13
CA ASN A 100 4.32 -14.04 4.87
C ASN A 100 4.05 -13.21 3.61
N SER A 101 4.64 -12.02 3.56
CA SER A 101 4.58 -11.11 2.44
C SER A 101 5.95 -10.45 2.32
N ASP A 102 6.84 -11.11 1.59
CA ASP A 102 8.27 -10.82 1.62
C ASP A 102 8.69 -9.94 0.44
N TYR A 103 8.14 -10.21 -0.75
CA TYR A 103 8.38 -9.47 -1.99
C TYR A 103 7.16 -9.52 -2.90
N ARG A 104 7.06 -8.62 -3.88
CA ARG A 104 5.86 -8.44 -4.71
C ARG A 104 5.39 -9.71 -5.41
N ASP A 105 6.33 -10.55 -5.83
CA ASP A 105 6.11 -11.71 -6.70
C ASP A 105 6.25 -13.06 -5.95
N ASP A 106 6.08 -13.04 -4.62
CA ASP A 106 6.25 -14.19 -3.72
C ASP A 106 5.09 -15.20 -3.69
N GLY A 107 4.17 -15.12 -4.65
CA GLY A 107 3.03 -16.02 -4.72
C GLY A 107 1.89 -15.74 -3.73
N LEU A 108 1.98 -14.67 -2.92
CA LEU A 108 0.86 -14.22 -2.09
C LEU A 108 -0.41 -14.05 -2.95
N LYS A 109 -1.55 -14.42 -2.38
CA LYS A 109 -2.89 -14.24 -2.92
C LYS A 109 -3.83 -13.96 -1.76
N LEU A 110 -4.63 -12.91 -1.90
CA LEU A 110 -5.71 -12.62 -0.97
C LEU A 110 -7.04 -13.16 -1.51
N LYS A 111 -7.89 -13.65 -0.62
CA LYS A 111 -9.24 -14.13 -0.91
C LYS A 111 -10.25 -13.21 -0.24
N ASN A 112 -11.14 -12.60 -1.02
CA ASN A 112 -12.19 -11.71 -0.51
C ASN A 112 -11.67 -10.48 0.28
N ALA A 113 -10.37 -10.20 0.19
CA ALA A 113 -9.70 -9.13 0.89
C ALA A 113 -8.85 -8.29 -0.06
N TYR A 114 -8.80 -7.00 0.21
CA TYR A 114 -7.96 -6.03 -0.46
C TYR A 114 -7.21 -5.20 0.57
N MET A 115 -5.99 -4.80 0.26
CA MET A 115 -5.15 -3.97 1.12
C MET A 115 -4.76 -2.69 0.41
N THR A 116 -4.75 -1.59 1.13
CA THR A 116 -4.29 -0.30 0.62
C THR A 116 -3.78 0.61 1.74
N ALA A 117 -3.28 1.78 1.36
CA ALA A 117 -2.89 2.85 2.26
C ALA A 117 -3.49 4.19 1.84
N MET A 118 -3.79 5.03 2.84
CA MET A 118 -4.36 6.37 2.66
C MET A 118 -3.38 7.29 1.93
N LEU A 119 -2.09 7.21 2.27
CA LEU A 119 -1.00 7.84 1.53
C LEU A 119 -0.26 6.77 0.71
N LYS A 120 -0.06 7.01 -0.59
CA LYS A 120 0.59 6.04 -1.49
C LYS A 120 2.12 6.09 -1.47
N CYS A 121 2.73 7.12 -0.88
CA CYS A 121 4.17 7.26 -0.78
C CYS A 121 4.62 7.19 0.69
N VAL A 122 5.84 6.73 0.94
CA VAL A 122 6.43 6.74 2.29
C VAL A 122 6.69 8.19 2.75
N PRO A 123 6.18 8.61 3.92
CA PRO A 123 6.52 9.89 4.50
C PRO A 123 7.73 9.80 5.46
N PRO A 124 8.58 10.83 5.53
CA PRO A 124 9.63 10.92 6.55
C PRO A 124 9.08 10.73 7.97
N GLY A 125 9.71 9.83 8.73
CA GLY A 125 9.35 9.54 10.12
C GLY A 125 7.95 8.94 10.30
N ASP A 126 7.38 8.33 9.25
CA ASP A 126 6.02 7.78 9.22
C ASP A 126 4.94 8.85 9.54
N LYS A 127 5.26 10.12 9.29
CA LYS A 127 4.44 11.29 9.61
C LYS A 127 4.10 12.08 8.34
N PRO A 128 2.94 11.82 7.72
CA PRO A 128 2.47 12.61 6.60
C PRO A 128 1.94 13.97 7.08
N THR A 129 2.00 14.97 6.22
CA THR A 129 1.34 16.26 6.47
C THR A 129 -0.13 16.20 6.04
N ALA A 130 -0.97 17.11 6.56
CA ALA A 130 -2.35 17.23 6.11
C ALA A 130 -2.46 17.54 4.60
N GLY A 131 -1.54 18.35 4.06
CA GLY A 131 -1.49 18.67 2.63
C GLY A 131 -1.15 17.45 1.76
N GLU A 132 -0.23 16.60 2.21
CA GLU A 132 0.12 15.34 1.53
C GLU A 132 -1.06 14.37 1.50
N LEU A 133 -1.74 14.19 2.66
CA LEU A 133 -2.94 13.36 2.74
C LEU A 133 -4.04 13.89 1.81
N LYS A 134 -4.32 15.19 1.85
CA LYS A 134 -5.32 15.83 0.98
C LYS A 134 -4.99 15.62 -0.51
N THR A 135 -3.72 15.78 -0.89
CA THR A 135 -3.27 15.61 -2.27
C THR A 135 -3.45 14.16 -2.73
N CYS A 136 -3.05 13.19 -1.89
CA CYS A 136 -3.10 11.78 -2.22
C CYS A 136 -4.51 11.18 -2.15
N PHE A 137 -5.42 11.81 -1.42
CA PHE A 137 -6.80 11.34 -1.22
C PHE A 137 -7.53 11.07 -2.54
N SER A 138 -7.26 11.85 -3.59
CA SER A 138 -7.80 11.61 -4.94
C SER A 138 -7.50 10.20 -5.49
N TYR A 139 -6.32 9.64 -5.21
CA TYR A 139 -6.00 8.25 -5.59
C TYR A 139 -6.71 7.24 -4.71
N PHE A 140 -6.78 7.49 -3.39
CA PHE A 140 -7.53 6.62 -2.50
C PHE A 140 -9.00 6.54 -2.91
N ASN A 141 -9.66 7.69 -3.15
CA ASN A 141 -11.04 7.77 -3.59
C ASN A 141 -11.28 6.99 -4.89
N LYS A 142 -10.44 7.19 -5.90
CA LYS A 142 -10.56 6.48 -7.19
C LYS A 142 -10.34 4.97 -7.06
N GLU A 143 -9.43 4.54 -6.19
CA GLU A 143 -9.22 3.12 -5.91
C GLU A 143 -10.43 2.48 -5.24
N MET A 144 -11.04 3.19 -4.28
CA MET A 144 -12.28 2.76 -3.62
C MET A 144 -13.45 2.66 -4.61
N GLU A 145 -13.57 3.62 -5.52
CA GLU A 145 -14.58 3.58 -6.59
C GLU A 145 -14.41 2.36 -7.50
N LEU A 146 -13.19 1.84 -7.68
CA LEU A 146 -12.95 0.63 -8.49
C LEU A 146 -13.35 -0.66 -7.74
N LEU A 147 -13.32 -0.66 -6.42
CA LEU A 147 -13.66 -1.81 -5.56
C LEU A 147 -15.18 -1.90 -5.31
N LYS A 148 -15.93 -2.31 -6.32
CA LYS A 148 -17.41 -2.27 -6.32
C LYS A 148 -18.12 -3.16 -5.30
N ASN A 149 -17.43 -4.17 -4.76
CA ASN A 149 -18.05 -5.20 -3.91
C ASN A 149 -17.77 -5.02 -2.41
N LEU A 150 -17.13 -3.90 -2.02
CA LEU A 150 -16.79 -3.65 -0.62
C LEU A 150 -18.03 -3.62 0.28
N LYS A 151 -17.89 -4.21 1.47
CA LYS A 151 -18.88 -4.26 2.54
C LYS A 151 -18.31 -3.81 3.88
N THR A 152 -17.02 -4.00 4.09
CA THR A 152 -16.36 -3.72 5.37
C THR A 152 -15.00 -3.09 5.14
N ILE A 153 -14.69 -2.06 5.93
CA ILE A 153 -13.38 -1.41 5.96
C ILE A 153 -12.78 -1.61 7.35
N VAL A 154 -11.57 -2.17 7.40
CA VAL A 154 -10.73 -2.30 8.59
C VAL A 154 -9.67 -1.21 8.52
N ALA A 155 -9.90 -0.14 9.27
CA ALA A 155 -8.97 0.98 9.37
C ALA A 155 -7.87 0.70 10.40
N LEU A 156 -6.62 0.65 9.95
CA LEU A 156 -5.45 0.35 10.77
C LEU A 156 -4.83 1.66 11.27
N GLY A 157 -5.39 2.19 12.36
CA GLY A 157 -4.94 3.41 13.03
C GLY A 157 -5.71 4.67 12.65
N LYS A 158 -5.46 5.76 13.39
CA LYS A 158 -6.26 6.99 13.34
C LYS A 158 -6.35 7.64 11.95
N ILE A 159 -5.23 7.78 11.25
CA ILE A 159 -5.21 8.43 9.92
C ILE A 159 -5.99 7.60 8.89
N ALA A 160 -5.88 6.27 8.93
CA ALA A 160 -6.69 5.41 8.07
C ALA A 160 -8.18 5.59 8.39
N PHE A 161 -8.54 5.56 9.68
CA PHE A 161 -9.90 5.71 10.15
C PHE A 161 -10.52 7.05 9.73
N ASP A 162 -9.86 8.16 10.09
CA ASP A 162 -10.32 9.51 9.75
C ASP A 162 -10.42 9.73 8.24
N GLY A 163 -9.52 9.13 7.45
CA GLY A 163 -9.55 9.22 5.99
C GLY A 163 -10.69 8.40 5.39
N THR A 164 -10.96 7.21 5.92
CA THR A 164 -12.08 6.37 5.44
C THR A 164 -13.46 6.96 5.73
N LEU A 165 -13.60 7.81 6.76
CA LEU A 165 -14.84 8.52 7.05
C LEU A 165 -15.15 9.67 6.07
N LYS A 166 -14.17 10.07 5.25
CA LYS A 166 -14.31 11.14 4.25
C LYS A 166 -14.61 10.60 2.84
N TYR A 167 -14.62 9.27 2.69
CA TYR A 167 -15.02 8.56 1.48
C TYR A 167 -16.52 8.26 1.55
#